data_AF-A0A0F5JSG0-F1
#
_entry.id   AF-A0A0F5JSG0-F1
#
_cell.length_a   1.000
_cell.length_b   1.000
_cell.length_c   1.000
_cell.angle_alpha   90.00
_cell.angle_beta   90.00
_cell.angle_gamma   90.00
#
_symmetry.space_group_name_H-M   'P 1'
#
loop_
_entity.id
_entity.type
_entity.pdbx_description
1 polymer ?
#
loop_
_entity_poly.entity_id
_entity_poly.type
_entity_poly.pdbx_seq_one_letter_code
_entity_poly.pdbx_strand_id
1 'polypeptide(L)'
;MGRPGQWIQQFTGRGAMRSPGHPSHRQEIERQFWEQIATGITSEKAAAAVGVSQAVGTRWFRKRGGMPLFMANPMSGRYLSFAEREEIALLYAQNIGIREIARRIGRSASTVSRELRRNAATRSGLLDYRASVAQWKADLFAKRPKPAKLVTNHRLHQYVQARLEGQIHDAKGRKVSGPKQAAFIGRNKPERSDRKWVNGWSPEQISLRLKSDFPDDETMRISHEAIYQALYIQGRGALKRELVTYLRTG
;
A
#
# COMPACT_ATOMS: atom_id res chain seq x y z
N MET A 1 -26.37 31.12 -13.61
CA MET A 1 -27.42 30.17 -13.15
C MET A 1 -26.75 28.95 -12.52
N GLY A 2 -26.88 28.77 -11.20
CA GLY A 2 -26.33 27.62 -10.49
C GLY A 2 -27.14 26.35 -10.78
N ARG A 3 -26.47 25.23 -11.07
CA ARG A 3 -27.14 23.96 -11.34
C ARG A 3 -27.63 23.31 -10.02
N PRO A 4 -28.81 22.66 -9.99
CA PRO A 4 -29.33 22.03 -8.78
C PRO A 4 -28.41 20.92 -8.26
N GLY A 5 -28.21 20.84 -6.94
CA GLY A 5 -27.25 19.92 -6.29
C GLY A 5 -27.50 18.42 -6.52
N GLN A 6 -28.71 18.03 -6.96
CA GLN A 6 -29.09 16.63 -7.19
C GLN A 6 -29.05 16.17 -8.66
N TRP A 7 -28.84 17.08 -9.62
CA TRP A 7 -28.84 16.76 -11.06
C TRP A 7 -27.77 15.71 -11.44
N ILE A 8 -26.60 15.80 -10.80
CA ILE A 8 -25.48 14.87 -11.02
C ILE A 8 -25.81 13.45 -10.50
N GLN A 9 -26.59 13.36 -9.42
CA GLN A 9 -26.96 12.10 -8.80
C GLN A 9 -28.02 11.34 -9.61
N GLN A 10 -28.91 12.05 -10.29
CA GLN A 10 -29.89 11.46 -11.21
C GLN A 10 -29.23 10.85 -12.46
N PHE A 11 -28.20 11.50 -13.03
CA PHE A 11 -27.53 11.03 -14.25
C PHE A 11 -26.45 9.97 -14.00
N THR A 12 -25.74 10.04 -12.88
CA THR A 12 -24.59 9.14 -12.59
C THR A 12 -24.86 8.14 -11.48
N GLY A 13 -25.99 8.28 -10.76
CA GLY A 13 -26.30 7.50 -9.56
C GLY A 13 -25.43 7.86 -8.35
N ARG A 14 -24.67 8.96 -8.37
CA ARG A 14 -23.73 9.35 -7.31
C ARG A 14 -23.80 10.84 -6.97
N GLY A 15 -23.62 11.17 -5.69
CA GLY A 15 -23.42 12.56 -5.26
C GLY A 15 -22.18 13.19 -5.92
N ALA A 16 -22.19 14.52 -6.02
CA ALA A 16 -21.07 15.28 -6.58
C ALA A 16 -19.75 14.93 -5.85
N MET A 17 -18.71 14.59 -6.61
CA MET A 17 -17.42 14.23 -6.04
C MET A 17 -16.70 15.48 -5.55
N ARG A 18 -16.30 15.53 -4.27
CA ARG A 18 -15.40 16.56 -3.74
C ARG A 18 -14.04 16.41 -4.42
N SER A 19 -13.49 17.49 -4.97
CA SER A 19 -12.25 17.46 -5.78
C SER A 19 -11.12 16.74 -5.03
N PRO A 20 -10.65 15.57 -5.51
CA PRO A 20 -9.60 14.82 -4.83
C PRO A 20 -8.17 15.37 -5.02
N GLY A 21 -8.04 16.59 -5.59
CA GLY A 21 -6.76 17.22 -5.92
C GLY A 21 -6.25 16.88 -7.32
N HIS A 22 -5.03 17.31 -7.65
CA HIS A 22 -4.38 16.99 -8.93
C HIS A 22 -4.09 15.47 -9.01
N PRO A 23 -4.29 14.82 -10.17
CA PRO A 23 -3.90 13.43 -10.36
C PRO A 23 -2.44 13.19 -9.95
N SER A 24 -2.22 12.19 -9.10
CA SER A 24 -0.85 11.74 -8.81
C SER A 24 -0.32 10.88 -9.96
N HIS A 25 0.96 10.51 -9.94
CA HIS A 25 1.49 9.56 -10.91
C HIS A 25 0.68 8.25 -10.89
N ARG A 26 0.62 7.58 -12.03
CA ARG A 26 -0.07 6.30 -12.20
C ARG A 26 0.53 5.25 -11.25
N GLN A 27 -0.32 4.41 -10.66
CA GLN A 27 0.16 3.31 -9.80
C GLN A 27 1.14 2.37 -10.50
N GLU A 28 1.01 2.21 -11.82
CA GLU A 28 1.91 1.41 -12.64
C GLU A 28 3.36 1.95 -12.65
N ILE A 29 3.53 3.28 -12.67
CA ILE A 29 4.86 3.89 -12.61
C ILE A 29 5.47 3.72 -11.21
N GLU A 30 4.65 3.86 -10.16
CA GLU A 30 5.09 3.57 -8.78
C GLU A 30 5.44 2.07 -8.63
N ARG A 31 4.74 1.15 -9.30
CA ARG A 31 5.06 -0.28 -9.33
C ARG A 31 6.42 -0.55 -9.98
N GLN A 32 6.63 -0.03 -11.20
CA GLN A 32 7.91 -0.18 -11.90
C GLN A 32 9.07 0.36 -11.06
N PHE A 33 8.84 1.45 -10.32
CA PHE A 33 9.82 1.99 -9.39
C PHE A 33 10.18 0.97 -8.29
N TRP A 34 9.21 0.27 -7.72
CA TRP A 34 9.45 -0.76 -6.71
C TRP A 34 10.07 -2.04 -7.28
N GLU A 35 9.76 -2.41 -8.52
CA GLU A 35 10.45 -3.49 -9.25
C GLU A 35 11.94 -3.16 -9.40
N GLN A 36 12.26 -1.93 -9.79
CA GLN A 36 13.64 -1.45 -9.87
C GLN A 36 14.34 -1.48 -8.50
N ILE A 37 13.72 -0.94 -7.45
CA ILE A 37 14.28 -0.99 -6.09
C ILE A 37 14.56 -2.43 -5.62
N ALA A 38 13.72 -3.40 -5.99
CA ALA A 38 13.92 -4.81 -5.64
C ALA A 38 15.19 -5.42 -6.26
N THR A 39 15.73 -4.83 -7.34
CA THR A 39 17.03 -5.23 -7.92
C THR A 39 18.25 -4.72 -7.13
N GLY A 40 18.04 -3.87 -6.12
CA GLY A 40 19.10 -3.33 -5.26
C GLY A 40 19.66 -1.98 -5.71
N ILE A 41 19.06 -1.31 -6.69
CA ILE A 41 19.48 0.04 -7.09
C ILE A 41 18.90 1.13 -6.18
N THR A 42 19.54 2.31 -6.16
CA THR A 42 19.11 3.44 -5.31
C THR A 42 17.80 4.06 -5.78
N SER A 43 17.11 4.79 -4.88
CA SER A 43 15.84 5.45 -5.21
C SER A 43 15.97 6.50 -6.32
N GLU A 44 17.12 7.16 -6.44
CA GLU A 44 17.36 8.15 -7.49
C GLU A 44 17.49 7.47 -8.85
N LYS A 45 18.23 6.35 -8.93
CA LYS A 45 18.37 5.57 -10.16
C LYS A 45 17.06 4.92 -10.58
N ALA A 46 16.31 4.37 -9.63
CA ALA A 46 14.98 3.82 -9.89
C ALA A 46 14.00 4.89 -10.38
N ALA A 47 14.04 6.10 -9.82
CA ALA A 47 13.21 7.22 -10.28
C ALA A 47 13.51 7.61 -11.73
N ALA A 48 14.80 7.73 -12.06
CA ALA A 48 15.24 8.03 -13.42
C ALA A 48 14.81 6.93 -14.41
N ALA A 49 14.94 5.66 -14.03
CA ALA A 49 14.57 4.52 -14.86
C ALA A 49 13.07 4.49 -15.24
N VAL A 50 12.19 5.00 -14.36
CA VAL A 50 10.74 5.05 -14.63
C VAL A 50 10.25 6.41 -15.10
N GLY A 51 11.16 7.34 -15.39
CA GLY A 51 10.83 8.67 -15.93
C GLY A 51 10.16 9.61 -14.92
N VAL A 52 10.48 9.49 -13.62
CA VAL A 52 10.02 10.44 -12.59
C VAL A 52 11.20 11.19 -11.97
N SER A 53 10.93 12.36 -11.41
CA SER A 53 11.99 13.14 -10.76
C SER A 53 12.54 12.41 -9.52
N GLN A 54 13.83 12.59 -9.25
CA GLN A 54 14.48 11.98 -8.08
C GLN A 54 13.75 12.33 -6.78
N ALA A 55 13.29 13.57 -6.63
CA ALA A 55 12.49 14.01 -5.47
C ALA A 55 11.19 13.21 -5.29
N VAL A 56 10.52 12.81 -6.38
CA VAL A 56 9.33 11.94 -6.33
C VAL A 56 9.73 10.54 -5.84
N GLY A 57 10.80 9.96 -6.40
CA GLY A 57 11.30 8.64 -6.00
C GLY A 57 11.72 8.58 -4.54
N THR A 58 12.50 9.56 -4.06
CA THR A 58 12.88 9.67 -2.65
C THR A 58 11.64 9.79 -1.74
N ARG A 59 10.62 10.54 -2.16
CA ARG A 59 9.35 10.66 -1.42
C ARG A 59 8.59 9.34 -1.38
N TRP A 60 8.50 8.61 -2.49
CA TRP A 60 7.89 7.27 -2.53
C TRP A 60 8.61 6.30 -1.62
N PHE A 61 9.94 6.25 -1.73
CA PHE A 61 10.78 5.40 -0.90
C PHE A 61 10.56 5.67 0.60
N ARG A 62 10.61 6.94 1.01
CA ARG A 62 10.38 7.36 2.41
C ARG A 62 8.98 7.03 2.89
N LYS A 63 7.95 7.33 2.09
CA LYS A 63 6.54 7.08 2.45
C LYS A 63 6.26 5.60 2.68
N ARG A 64 6.93 4.72 1.94
CA ARG A 64 6.78 3.25 2.07
C ARG A 64 7.85 2.59 2.92
N GLY A 65 8.79 3.34 3.48
CA GLY A 65 9.86 2.79 4.31
C GLY A 65 10.83 1.86 3.59
N GLY A 66 10.98 2.00 2.27
CA GLY A 66 11.88 1.15 1.48
C GLY A 66 11.39 -0.28 1.23
N MET A 67 10.12 -0.60 1.46
CA MET A 67 9.57 -1.95 1.29
C MET A 67 8.86 -2.16 -0.07
N PRO A 68 9.31 -3.10 -0.93
CA PRO A 68 8.71 -3.36 -2.26
C PRO A 68 7.51 -4.33 -2.26
N LEU A 69 7.24 -5.01 -1.14
CA LEU A 69 6.74 -6.39 -1.08
C LEU A 69 5.35 -6.71 -1.68
N PHE A 70 4.43 -5.75 -1.82
CA PHE A 70 3.10 -6.03 -2.39
C PHE A 70 2.79 -5.22 -3.65
N MET A 71 3.69 -4.31 -4.03
CA MET A 71 3.42 -3.36 -5.12
C MET A 71 3.94 -3.85 -6.46
N ALA A 72 4.95 -4.72 -6.45
CA ALA A 72 5.52 -5.34 -7.65
C ALA A 72 4.56 -6.32 -8.35
N ASN A 73 3.47 -6.73 -7.71
CA ASN A 73 2.53 -7.64 -8.34
C ASN A 73 1.81 -6.94 -9.51
N PRO A 74 1.80 -7.54 -10.71
CA PRO A 74 1.13 -6.96 -11.86
C PRO A 74 -0.37 -6.85 -11.59
N MET A 75 -1.02 -5.86 -12.22
CA MET A 75 -2.47 -5.78 -12.13
C MET A 75 -3.08 -7.05 -12.72
N SER A 76 -3.96 -7.69 -11.96
CA SER A 76 -4.75 -8.81 -12.48
C SER A 76 -5.47 -8.36 -13.74
N GLY A 77 -5.44 -9.21 -14.79
CA GLY A 77 -6.17 -8.99 -16.05
C GLY A 77 -7.69 -8.83 -15.88
N ARG A 78 -8.22 -8.97 -14.67
CA ARG A 78 -9.59 -8.64 -14.27
C ARG A 78 -9.94 -7.14 -14.45
N TYR A 79 -8.98 -6.25 -14.30
CA TYR A 79 -9.20 -4.80 -14.36
C TYR A 79 -8.72 -4.24 -15.71
N LEU A 80 -9.38 -3.17 -16.18
CA LEU A 80 -8.89 -2.43 -17.35
C LEU A 80 -7.53 -1.81 -17.03
N SER A 81 -6.60 -1.96 -17.95
CA SER A 81 -5.31 -1.28 -18.01
C SER A 81 -5.48 0.17 -18.46
N PHE A 82 -4.41 0.95 -18.35
CA PHE A 82 -4.42 2.31 -18.87
C PHE A 82 -4.55 2.35 -20.41
N ALA A 83 -3.83 1.48 -21.12
CA ALA A 83 -3.90 1.37 -22.58
C ALA A 83 -5.32 1.08 -23.05
N GLU A 84 -6.03 0.15 -22.40
CA GLU A 84 -7.44 -0.13 -22.71
C GLU A 84 -8.34 1.09 -22.44
N ARG A 85 -8.04 1.91 -21.42
CA ARG A 85 -8.79 3.15 -21.16
C ARG A 85 -8.52 4.22 -22.21
N GLU A 86 -7.30 4.31 -22.74
CA GLU A 86 -6.97 5.20 -23.86
C GLU A 86 -7.71 4.77 -25.12
N GLU A 87 -7.72 3.48 -25.43
CA GLU A 87 -8.44 2.92 -26.58
C GLU A 87 -9.95 3.18 -26.46
N ILE A 88 -10.53 2.95 -25.27
CA ILE A 88 -11.93 3.31 -25.00
C ILE A 88 -12.18 4.80 -25.25
N ALA A 89 -11.27 5.69 -24.82
CA ALA A 89 -11.44 7.13 -25.01
C ALA A 89 -11.40 7.54 -26.49
N LEU A 90 -10.46 7.00 -27.26
CA LEU A 90 -10.33 7.27 -28.70
C LEU A 90 -11.56 6.79 -29.48
N LEU A 91 -11.96 5.53 -29.28
CA LEU A 91 -13.10 4.94 -29.98
C LEU A 91 -14.42 5.61 -29.57
N TYR A 92 -14.57 5.98 -28.30
CA TYR A 92 -15.74 6.70 -27.82
C TYR A 92 -15.84 8.11 -28.42
N ALA A 93 -14.71 8.81 -28.56
CA ALA A 93 -14.67 10.11 -29.24
C ALA A 93 -15.03 10.01 -30.73
N GLN A 94 -14.78 8.87 -31.37
CA GLN A 94 -15.21 8.55 -32.74
C GLN A 94 -16.69 8.14 -32.84
N ASN A 95 -17.46 8.21 -31.75
CA ASN A 95 -18.86 7.77 -31.65
C ASN A 95 -19.07 6.28 -31.94
N ILE A 96 -18.04 5.44 -31.73
CA ILE A 96 -18.18 4.00 -31.88
C ILE A 96 -19.01 3.43 -30.73
N GLY A 97 -19.96 2.54 -31.06
CA GLY A 97 -20.86 1.95 -30.06
C GLY A 97 -20.15 1.06 -29.03
N ILE A 98 -20.66 1.03 -27.79
CA ILE A 98 -20.06 0.30 -26.66
C ILE A 98 -19.73 -1.17 -26.97
N ARG A 99 -20.62 -1.87 -27.70
CA ARG A 99 -20.40 -3.29 -28.06
C ARG A 99 -19.25 -3.48 -29.04
N GLU A 100 -19.08 -2.54 -29.97
CA GLU A 100 -17.98 -2.52 -30.93
C GLU A 100 -16.65 -2.24 -30.22
N ILE A 101 -16.63 -1.20 -29.36
CA ILE A 101 -15.46 -0.89 -28.51
C ILE A 101 -15.02 -2.13 -27.74
N ALA A 102 -15.97 -2.79 -27.08
CA ALA A 102 -15.71 -3.99 -26.29
C ALA A 102 -15.11 -5.13 -27.13
N ARG A 103 -15.59 -5.33 -28.36
CA ARG A 103 -15.03 -6.35 -29.26
C ARG A 103 -13.59 -6.02 -29.67
N ARG A 104 -13.29 -4.76 -29.97
CA ARG A 104 -11.94 -4.31 -30.37
C ARG A 104 -10.90 -4.48 -29.26
N ILE A 105 -11.28 -4.19 -28.01
CA ILE A 105 -10.37 -4.36 -26.86
C ILE A 105 -10.41 -5.76 -26.24
N GLY A 106 -11.19 -6.69 -26.78
CA GLY A 106 -11.31 -8.06 -26.25
C GLY A 106 -11.98 -8.15 -24.87
N ARG A 107 -12.94 -7.27 -24.56
CA ARG A 107 -13.65 -7.21 -23.27
C ARG A 107 -15.16 -7.37 -23.43
N SER A 108 -15.84 -7.56 -22.30
CA SER A 108 -17.31 -7.57 -22.29
C SER A 108 -17.87 -6.15 -22.46
N ALA A 109 -18.99 -6.01 -23.20
CA ALA A 109 -19.70 -4.74 -23.33
C ALA A 109 -20.13 -4.15 -21.98
N SER A 110 -20.45 -5.02 -21.01
CA SER A 110 -20.77 -4.61 -19.63
C SER A 110 -19.58 -3.99 -18.89
N THR A 111 -18.34 -4.31 -19.28
CA THR A 111 -17.13 -3.71 -18.68
C THR A 111 -16.94 -2.29 -19.20
N VAL A 112 -17.02 -2.09 -20.52
CA VAL A 112 -16.92 -0.75 -21.14
C VAL A 112 -18.05 0.17 -20.66
N SER A 113 -19.31 -0.34 -20.64
CA SER A 113 -20.45 0.43 -20.14
C SER A 113 -20.26 0.88 -18.68
N ARG A 114 -19.78 -0.02 -17.81
CA ARG A 114 -19.53 0.30 -16.40
C ARG A 114 -18.37 1.29 -16.22
N GLU A 115 -17.33 1.19 -17.03
CA GLU A 115 -16.18 2.11 -17.02
C GLU A 115 -16.65 3.53 -17.40
N LEU A 116 -17.29 3.69 -18.55
CA LEU A 116 -17.81 4.98 -19.02
C LEU A 116 -18.78 5.59 -18.00
N ARG A 117 -19.72 4.80 -17.45
CA ARG A 117 -20.69 5.27 -16.45
C ARG A 117 -20.03 5.72 -15.14
N ARG A 118 -19.01 4.98 -14.65
CA ARG A 118 -18.41 5.23 -13.33
C ARG A 118 -17.30 6.27 -13.36
N ASN A 119 -16.57 6.35 -14.47
CA ASN A 119 -15.31 7.08 -14.53
C ASN A 119 -15.32 8.31 -15.45
N ALA A 120 -16.35 8.52 -16.29
CA ALA A 120 -16.52 9.77 -17.03
C ALA A 120 -16.45 10.99 -16.09
N ALA A 121 -15.69 12.01 -16.49
CA ALA A 121 -15.46 13.21 -15.72
C ALA A 121 -16.76 13.99 -15.54
N THR A 122 -16.95 14.60 -14.36
CA THR A 122 -18.16 15.33 -14.00
C THR A 122 -17.86 16.74 -13.48
N ARG A 123 -16.67 17.29 -13.78
CA ARG A 123 -16.26 18.63 -13.30
C ARG A 123 -16.97 19.78 -14.04
N SER A 124 -17.17 19.65 -15.35
CA SER A 124 -17.87 20.65 -16.18
C SER A 124 -19.39 20.42 -16.25
N GLY A 125 -19.89 19.40 -15.54
CA GLY A 125 -21.26 18.90 -15.69
C GLY A 125 -21.58 18.38 -17.11
N LEU A 126 -20.55 18.06 -17.90
CA LEU A 126 -20.64 17.27 -19.12
C LEU A 126 -19.98 15.91 -18.84
N LEU A 127 -20.53 14.82 -19.39
CA LEU A 127 -19.98 13.46 -19.28
C LEU A 127 -18.82 13.28 -20.27
N ASP A 128 -17.70 13.96 -20.02
CA ASP A 128 -16.49 13.83 -20.85
C ASP A 128 -15.63 12.66 -20.34
N TYR A 129 -15.30 11.70 -21.20
CA TYR A 129 -14.48 10.55 -20.83
C TYR A 129 -13.00 10.79 -21.18
N ARG A 130 -12.17 10.95 -20.15
CA ARG A 130 -10.71 11.07 -20.27
C ARG A 130 -10.02 9.90 -19.60
N ALA A 131 -9.17 9.19 -20.34
CA ALA A 131 -8.47 8.00 -19.86
C ALA A 131 -7.63 8.26 -18.59
N SER A 132 -6.89 9.37 -18.54
CA SER A 132 -6.07 9.77 -17.38
C SER A 132 -6.90 10.00 -16.11
N VAL A 133 -8.04 10.67 -16.24
CA VAL A 133 -8.97 10.92 -15.12
C VAL A 133 -9.63 9.61 -14.68
N ALA A 134 -10.03 8.78 -15.64
CA ALA A 134 -10.66 7.49 -15.38
C ALA A 134 -9.70 6.54 -14.64
N GLN A 135 -8.44 6.48 -15.07
CA GLN A 135 -7.39 5.73 -14.39
C GLN A 135 -7.18 6.22 -12.96
N TRP A 136 -7.02 7.53 -12.79
CA TRP A 136 -6.80 8.11 -11.47
C TRP A 136 -7.98 7.83 -10.51
N LYS A 137 -9.23 7.92 -10.99
CA LYS A 137 -10.41 7.53 -10.22
C LYS A 137 -10.38 6.04 -9.84
N ALA A 138 -10.05 5.16 -10.79
CA ALA A 138 -9.92 3.73 -10.53
C ALA A 138 -8.87 3.45 -9.45
N ASP A 139 -7.69 4.09 -9.55
CA ASP A 139 -6.60 3.99 -8.59
C ASP A 139 -7.01 4.50 -7.19
N LEU A 140 -7.77 5.60 -7.11
CA LEU A 140 -8.29 6.12 -5.86
C LEU A 140 -9.27 5.15 -5.19
N PHE A 141 -10.24 4.62 -5.94
CA PHE A 141 -11.24 3.68 -5.40
C PHE A 141 -10.64 2.32 -5.05
N ALA A 142 -9.53 1.93 -5.68
CA ALA A 142 -8.83 0.69 -5.37
C ALA A 142 -8.16 0.70 -3.99
N LYS A 143 -7.76 1.87 -3.47
CA LYS A 143 -6.99 1.99 -2.21
C LYS A 143 -7.67 1.38 -0.98
N ARG A 144 -9.02 1.37 -0.94
CA ARG A 144 -9.87 0.83 0.14
C ARG A 144 -9.16 0.86 1.52
N PRO A 145 -8.81 2.05 2.02
CA PRO A 145 -8.01 2.16 3.23
C PRO A 145 -8.78 1.55 4.39
N LYS A 146 -8.16 0.59 5.09
CA LYS A 146 -8.65 0.04 6.35
C LYS A 146 -7.74 0.51 7.47
N PRO A 147 -8.27 0.86 8.65
CA PRO A 147 -7.43 1.13 9.81
C PRO A 147 -6.56 -0.10 10.10
N ALA A 148 -5.28 0.11 10.41
CA ALA A 148 -4.38 -0.99 10.68
C ALA A 148 -4.77 -1.66 12.02
N LYS A 149 -4.63 -2.99 12.10
CA LYS A 149 -5.07 -3.78 13.27
C LYS A 149 -4.41 -3.32 14.58
N LEU A 150 -3.15 -2.89 14.51
CA LEU A 150 -2.41 -2.36 15.66
C LEU A 150 -2.89 -0.96 16.12
N VAL A 151 -3.63 -0.24 15.29
CA VAL A 151 -4.27 1.04 15.69
C VAL A 151 -5.55 0.77 16.45
N THR A 152 -6.33 -0.20 15.98
CA THR A 152 -7.62 -0.52 16.57
C THR A 152 -7.49 -1.37 17.83
N ASN A 153 -6.56 -2.33 17.84
CA ASN A 153 -6.34 -3.24 18.97
C ASN A 153 -5.12 -2.81 19.81
N HIS A 154 -5.41 -2.06 20.88
CA HIS A 154 -4.41 -1.52 21.80
C HIS A 154 -3.66 -2.60 22.58
N ARG A 155 -4.32 -3.72 22.94
CA ARG A 155 -3.70 -4.84 23.65
C ARG A 155 -2.65 -5.52 22.78
N LEU A 156 -3.00 -5.81 21.53
CA LEU A 156 -2.08 -6.37 20.55
C LEU A 156 -0.91 -5.42 20.28
N HIS A 157 -1.19 -4.12 20.16
CA HIS A 157 -0.17 -3.08 20.00
C HIS A 157 0.85 -3.08 21.14
N GLN A 158 0.39 -3.03 22.40
CA GLN A 158 1.27 -3.05 23.57
C GLN A 158 2.10 -4.32 23.64
N TYR A 159 1.50 -5.47 23.32
CA TYR A 159 2.22 -6.75 23.28
C TYR A 159 3.36 -6.70 22.24
N VAL A 160 3.05 -6.31 21.00
CA VAL A 160 4.05 -6.23 19.91
C VAL A 160 5.15 -5.25 20.27
N GLN A 161 4.81 -4.08 20.80
CA GLN A 161 5.79 -3.06 21.20
C GLN A 161 6.70 -3.58 22.32
N ALA A 162 6.16 -4.16 23.39
CA ALA A 162 6.96 -4.68 24.50
C ALA A 162 7.97 -5.75 24.04
N ARG A 163 7.56 -6.63 23.11
CA ARG A 163 8.46 -7.71 22.62
C ARG A 163 9.51 -7.20 21.65
N LEU A 164 9.21 -6.19 20.85
CA LEU A 164 10.21 -5.48 20.05
C LEU A 164 11.23 -4.76 20.95
N GLU A 165 10.78 -4.10 22.02
CA GLU A 165 11.66 -3.40 22.98
C GLU A 165 12.49 -4.34 23.87
N GLY A 166 12.27 -5.66 23.80
CA GLY A 166 12.94 -6.64 24.67
C GLY A 166 12.46 -6.64 26.12
N GLN A 167 11.30 -6.01 26.39
CA GLN A 167 10.62 -6.03 27.69
C GLN A 167 9.77 -7.30 27.77
N ILE A 168 10.35 -8.40 28.24
CA ILE A 168 9.66 -9.68 28.36
C ILE A 168 9.41 -9.94 29.85
N HIS A 169 8.16 -10.17 30.21
CA HIS A 169 7.76 -10.58 31.55
C HIS A 169 7.12 -11.97 31.46
N ASP A 170 7.45 -12.86 32.40
CA ASP A 170 6.74 -14.13 32.56
C ASP A 170 5.33 -13.90 33.15
N ALA A 171 4.53 -14.96 33.26
CA ALA A 171 3.20 -14.92 33.87
C ALA A 171 3.19 -14.45 35.35
N LYS A 172 4.37 -14.40 35.99
CA LYS A 172 4.60 -13.94 37.37
C LYS A 172 5.27 -12.55 37.42
N GLY A 173 5.38 -11.85 36.30
CA GLY A 173 5.95 -10.51 36.18
C GLY A 173 7.48 -10.44 36.11
N ARG A 174 8.21 -11.56 36.16
CA ARG A 174 9.67 -11.59 36.17
C ARG A 174 10.23 -11.37 34.77
N LYS A 175 11.30 -10.60 34.67
CA LYS A 175 11.94 -10.28 33.39
C LYS A 175 12.59 -11.54 32.80
N VAL A 176 12.09 -12.01 31.66
CA VAL A 176 12.65 -13.15 30.94
C VAL A 176 13.69 -12.63 29.95
N SER A 177 14.83 -13.32 29.84
CA SER A 177 15.85 -12.96 28.86
C SER A 177 15.33 -13.16 27.43
N GLY A 178 15.69 -12.25 26.53
CA GLY A 178 15.39 -12.36 25.11
C GLY A 178 15.99 -13.60 24.46
N PRO A 179 15.68 -13.87 23.18
CA PRO A 179 16.26 -14.99 22.46
C PRO A 179 17.80 -14.95 22.52
N LYS A 180 18.41 -16.08 22.92
CA LYS A 180 19.87 -16.23 23.06
C LYS A 180 20.59 -15.68 21.83
N GLN A 181 21.61 -14.87 22.07
CA GLN A 181 22.41 -14.24 21.01
C GLN A 181 23.15 -15.34 20.25
N ALA A 182 23.18 -15.25 18.91
CA ALA A 182 24.12 -16.06 18.14
C ALA A 182 25.55 -15.59 18.48
N ALA A 183 26.48 -16.53 18.65
CA ALA A 183 27.87 -16.19 18.92
C ALA A 183 28.42 -15.29 17.80
N PHE A 184 29.23 -14.31 18.18
CA PHE A 184 29.90 -13.41 17.23
C PHE A 184 31.02 -14.19 16.51
N ILE A 185 30.88 -14.43 15.20
CA ILE A 185 31.83 -15.25 14.39
C ILE A 185 32.85 -14.37 13.64
N GLY A 186 32.91 -13.06 13.90
CA GLY A 186 33.87 -12.18 13.22
C GLY A 186 33.52 -11.85 11.77
N ARG A 187 34.52 -11.34 11.04
CA ARG A 187 34.47 -10.29 9.99
C ARG A 187 33.20 -10.20 9.13
N ASN A 188 32.72 -8.94 9.00
CA ASN A 188 31.47 -8.43 8.36
C ASN A 188 30.26 -8.21 9.26
N LYS A 189 30.37 -8.38 10.59
CA LYS A 189 29.39 -7.86 11.54
C LYS A 189 30.06 -6.92 12.55
N PRO A 190 29.52 -5.72 12.82
CA PRO A 190 29.97 -4.92 13.95
C PRO A 190 29.75 -5.68 15.27
N GLU A 191 30.60 -5.44 16.25
CA GLU A 191 30.37 -5.86 17.64
C GLU A 191 29.16 -5.10 18.17
N ARG A 192 28.02 -5.78 18.36
CA ARG A 192 26.68 -5.17 18.56
C ARG A 192 26.09 -5.54 19.94
N SER A 193 26.87 -5.63 21.01
CA SER A 193 26.41 -6.09 22.34
C SER A 193 25.74 -5.00 23.19
N ASP A 194 26.01 -3.72 22.90
CA ASP A 194 25.63 -2.52 23.66
C ASP A 194 24.24 -1.97 23.34
N ARG A 195 23.63 -2.40 22.24
CA ARG A 195 22.37 -1.84 21.74
C ARG A 195 21.17 -2.57 22.34
N LYS A 196 20.15 -1.80 22.78
CA LYS A 196 18.89 -2.30 23.38
C LYS A 196 18.18 -3.36 22.52
N TRP A 197 18.45 -3.37 21.21
CA TRP A 197 17.86 -4.24 20.20
C TRP A 197 18.27 -5.72 20.24
N VAL A 198 19.33 -6.07 20.97
CA VAL A 198 19.83 -7.46 20.97
C VAL A 198 18.85 -8.41 21.67
N ASN A 199 18.06 -7.88 22.60
CA ASN A 199 17.17 -8.65 23.45
C ASN A 199 15.70 -8.68 22.96
N GLY A 200 15.38 -7.97 21.87
CA GLY A 200 14.05 -7.95 21.26
C GLY A 200 13.75 -9.21 20.45
N TRP A 201 12.45 -9.49 20.26
CA TRP A 201 11.97 -10.57 19.38
C TRP A 201 11.82 -10.06 17.94
N SER A 202 12.11 -10.92 16.94
CA SER A 202 11.81 -10.58 15.54
C SER A 202 10.29 -10.56 15.30
N PRO A 203 9.81 -9.82 14.29
CA PRO A 203 8.42 -9.87 13.85
C PRO A 203 7.89 -11.28 13.56
N GLU A 204 8.71 -12.19 13.01
CA GLU A 204 8.31 -13.60 12.85
C GLU A 204 8.11 -14.27 14.20
N GLN A 205 9.06 -14.11 15.12
CA GLN A 205 8.99 -14.71 16.45
C GLN A 205 7.75 -14.20 17.21
N ILE A 206 7.45 -12.90 17.15
CA ILE A 206 6.26 -12.30 17.78
C ILE A 206 4.98 -12.88 17.17
N SER A 207 4.89 -12.94 15.84
CA SER A 207 3.72 -13.49 15.13
C SER A 207 3.45 -14.96 15.51
N LEU A 208 4.51 -15.77 15.64
CA LEU A 208 4.40 -17.16 16.08
C LEU A 208 4.01 -17.25 17.56
N ARG A 209 4.63 -16.45 18.43
CA ARG A 209 4.39 -16.48 19.88
C ARG A 209 2.96 -16.11 20.25
N LEU A 210 2.36 -15.16 19.54
CA LEU A 210 0.97 -14.75 19.75
C LEU A 210 -0.02 -15.92 19.63
N LYS A 211 0.28 -16.94 18.81
CA LYS A 211 -0.56 -18.15 18.69
C LYS A 211 -0.50 -19.01 19.95
N SER A 212 0.65 -19.06 20.62
CA SER A 212 0.85 -19.85 21.84
C SER A 212 0.40 -19.12 23.09
N ASP A 213 0.66 -17.81 23.21
CA ASP A 213 0.29 -17.02 24.39
C ASP A 213 -1.22 -16.72 24.44
N PHE A 214 -1.89 -16.72 23.29
CA PHE A 214 -3.32 -16.42 23.17
C PHE A 214 -4.01 -17.44 22.25
N PRO A 215 -4.08 -18.73 22.60
CA PRO A 215 -4.59 -19.78 21.71
C PRO A 215 -6.05 -19.53 21.28
N ASP A 216 -6.89 -19.05 22.20
CA ASP A 216 -8.33 -18.89 21.96
C ASP A 216 -8.74 -17.48 21.51
N ASP A 217 -7.81 -16.52 21.47
CA ASP A 217 -8.09 -15.12 21.09
C ASP A 217 -7.54 -14.80 19.69
N GLU A 218 -8.40 -14.94 18.68
CA GLU A 218 -8.06 -14.60 17.29
C GLU A 218 -7.77 -13.11 17.08
N THR A 219 -8.27 -12.23 17.97
CA THR A 219 -8.02 -10.79 17.86
C THR A 219 -6.54 -10.47 18.07
N MET A 220 -5.79 -11.36 18.72
CA MET A 220 -4.34 -11.26 18.94
C MET A 220 -3.50 -11.78 17.76
N ARG A 221 -4.11 -12.27 16.67
CA ARG A 221 -3.37 -12.74 15.48
C ARG A 221 -2.90 -11.59 14.62
N ILE A 222 -1.63 -11.57 14.24
CA ILE A 222 -1.07 -10.64 13.24
C ILE A 222 0.07 -11.33 12.49
N SER A 223 0.18 -11.09 11.19
CA SER A 223 1.32 -11.57 10.40
C SER A 223 2.57 -10.75 10.69
N HIS A 224 3.74 -11.37 10.57
CA HIS A 224 5.02 -10.66 10.68
C HIS A 224 5.17 -9.57 9.62
N GLU A 225 4.62 -9.78 8.42
CA GLU A 225 4.53 -8.73 7.39
C GLU A 225 3.73 -7.51 7.83
N ALA A 226 2.62 -7.70 8.55
CA ALA A 226 1.85 -6.57 9.06
C ALA A 226 2.61 -5.81 10.17
N ILE A 227 3.45 -6.51 10.95
CA ILE A 227 4.37 -5.88 11.92
C ILE A 227 5.46 -5.09 11.18
N TYR A 228 6.11 -5.68 10.16
CA TYR A 228 7.09 -4.97 9.31
C TYR A 228 6.48 -3.72 8.66
N GLN A 229 5.28 -3.85 8.09
CA GLN A 229 4.56 -2.73 7.50
C GLN A 229 4.28 -1.61 8.52
N ALA A 230 3.97 -1.94 9.78
CA ALA A 230 3.75 -0.97 10.83
C ALA A 230 5.04 -0.26 11.30
N LEU A 231 6.20 -0.91 11.17
CA LEU A 231 7.51 -0.34 11.51
C LEU A 231 8.07 0.58 10.43
N TYR A 232 7.94 0.17 9.16
CA TYR A 232 8.61 0.85 8.05
C TYR A 232 7.72 1.85 7.31
N ILE A 233 6.41 1.58 7.14
CA ILE A 233 5.54 2.42 6.30
C ILE A 233 5.04 3.63 7.09
N GLN A 234 5.46 4.82 6.65
CA GLN A 234 5.04 6.09 7.24
C GLN A 234 3.53 6.29 7.07
N GLY A 235 2.82 6.54 8.17
CA GLY A 235 1.37 6.77 8.18
C GLY A 235 0.50 5.53 8.31
N ARG A 236 1.07 4.30 8.34
CA ARG A 236 0.36 3.13 8.87
C ARG A 236 0.28 3.13 10.40
N GLY A 237 1.11 3.99 11.02
CA GLY A 237 0.94 4.61 12.33
C GLY A 237 0.37 3.67 13.38
N ALA A 238 1.21 2.86 14.00
CA ALA A 238 0.87 2.19 15.25
C ALA A 238 2.12 2.10 16.12
N LEU A 239 3.22 1.61 15.55
CA LEU A 239 4.49 1.42 16.25
C LEU A 239 5.43 2.63 16.08
N LYS A 240 6.25 2.92 17.09
CA LYS A 240 7.29 3.96 17.03
C LYS A 240 8.34 3.60 15.98
N ARG A 241 8.72 4.54 15.10
CA ARG A 241 9.72 4.30 14.03
C ARG A 241 11.09 3.88 14.58
N GLU A 242 11.43 4.35 15.78
CA GLU A 242 12.64 3.95 16.51
C GLU A 242 12.70 2.44 16.78
N LEU A 243 11.55 1.74 16.77
CA LEU A 243 11.49 0.28 16.93
C LEU A 243 12.15 -0.48 15.78
N VAL A 244 12.36 0.16 14.62
CA VAL A 244 13.16 -0.41 13.52
C VAL A 244 14.58 -0.72 13.96
N THR A 245 15.13 0.10 14.85
CA THR A 245 16.46 -0.17 15.43
C THR A 245 16.44 -1.51 16.18
N TYR A 246 15.30 -1.93 16.73
CA TYR A 246 15.19 -3.18 17.49
C TYR A 246 15.22 -4.46 16.65
N LEU A 247 15.25 -4.34 15.32
CA LEU A 247 15.30 -5.46 14.39
C LEU A 247 16.75 -5.91 14.13
N ARG A 248 16.98 -7.23 14.20
CA ARG A 248 18.24 -7.85 13.78
C ARG A 248 18.32 -7.80 12.26
N THR A 249 19.01 -6.80 11.71
CA THR A 249 19.34 -6.78 10.28
C THR A 249 20.48 -7.77 10.03
N GLY A 250 20.20 -8.75 9.14
CA GLY A 250 21.12 -9.80 8.71
C GLY A 250 22.38 -9.26 8.07
#